data_AF-A0ABD2WC49-F1
#
_entry.id   AF-A0ABD2WC49-F1
#
_cell.length_a   1.000
_cell.length_b   1.000
_cell.length_c   1.000
_cell.angle_alpha   90.00
_cell.angle_beta   90.00
_cell.angle_gamma   90.00
#
_symmetry.space_group_name_H-M   'P 1'
#
loop_
_entity.id
_entity.type
_entity.pdbx_description
1 polymer ?
#
loop_
_entity_poly.entity_id
_entity_poly.type
_entity_poly.pdbx_seq_one_letter_code
_entity_poly.pdbx_strand_id
1 'polypeptide(L)'
;MDIHELPSTNITMECPFTWQLDLKKVCDFCEEDKTLADYTEAPISCYIQMVTFAYIRSMQGKIVAAEELIEKINATWDNIYENVSEQKVYSIDVLMHIKDATAYYIYSMIGKKDKAKEMESKIKDANDFKSDIEKGTIVGCQALATKLLDEKKKNPDISLKLAKLASSYVPNCALWHYVIAECLRMKRRFHNFSANISEEERNEYLKCYKLSESDHSYMCVARLYRESNNWEKCSEMYNSLYLKEPTSLTTRLSLVLFFLSSKDFVKAKDCLDYVEKILPPEKSNKTYYHYLAKYYEKTKNYPKAKENYLKAIGETNNFPADMDYLILIRNTSNSKYDYEVIKHLKSMLNKYKDNKSLIVHIMLTLAITYLFKNKNLKLAADYFLKAIQTNPHDPQLENFQTRFRDVNRYNIFELISSKILTEDEHNYGNTLQELKNHCIQYKNRKENNVSDLLSLSVAETLSLNE
;
A
#
# COMPACT_ATOMS: atom_id res chain seq x y z
N MET A 1 21.87 14.19 12.87
CA MET A 1 22.08 13.89 14.29
C MET A 1 21.91 12.40 14.43
N ASP A 2 22.95 11.71 14.89
CA ASP A 2 22.95 10.26 14.97
C ASP A 2 22.03 9.82 16.12
N ILE A 3 21.20 8.80 15.92
CA ILE A 3 20.33 8.26 16.99
C ILE A 3 21.20 7.73 18.14
N HIS A 4 22.45 7.39 17.85
CA HIS A 4 23.48 6.97 18.80
C HIS A 4 24.09 8.12 19.64
N GLU A 5 23.76 9.39 19.37
CA GLU A 5 24.20 10.55 20.16
C GLU A 5 23.18 10.97 21.23
N LEU A 6 22.05 10.28 21.34
CA LEU A 6 21.06 10.55 22.39
C LEU A 6 21.59 10.06 23.75
N PRO A 7 21.31 10.81 24.85
CA PRO A 7 21.80 10.45 26.17
C PRO A 7 21.32 9.04 26.53
N SER A 8 22.25 8.19 26.96
CA SER A 8 21.95 6.86 27.47
C SER A 8 21.07 7.00 28.71
N THR A 9 19.78 6.67 28.59
CA THR A 9 18.89 6.52 29.74
C THR A 9 19.13 5.14 30.37
N ASN A 10 18.93 5.02 31.69
CA ASN A 10 18.97 3.72 32.37
C ASN A 10 17.68 2.90 32.15
N ILE A 11 16.75 3.42 31.34
CA ILE A 11 15.40 2.90 31.14
C ILE A 11 15.34 2.25 29.76
N THR A 12 14.91 0.99 29.70
CA THR A 12 14.71 0.32 28.41
C THR A 12 13.43 0.84 27.75
N MET A 13 13.53 1.32 26.51
CA MET A 13 12.39 1.90 25.76
C MET A 13 12.02 1.04 24.55
N GLU A 14 10.72 0.89 24.30
CA GLU A 14 10.14 0.14 23.20
C GLU A 14 9.35 1.11 22.33
N CYS A 15 9.89 1.48 21.17
CA CYS A 15 9.26 2.38 20.21
C CYS A 15 9.93 2.24 18.83
N PRO A 16 9.41 2.86 17.75
CA PRO A 16 10.02 2.75 16.42
C PRO A 16 11.50 3.13 16.34
N PHE A 17 12.00 3.99 17.24
CA PHE A 17 13.43 4.33 17.33
C PHE A 17 14.30 3.19 17.85
N THR A 18 13.75 2.26 18.64
CA THR A 18 14.48 1.12 19.24
C THR A 18 14.18 -0.22 18.56
N TRP A 19 13.15 -0.29 17.71
CA TRP A 19 12.72 -1.51 17.01
C TRP A 19 13.58 -1.93 15.81
N GLN A 20 14.71 -1.28 15.57
CA GLN A 20 15.65 -1.62 14.48
C GLN A 20 14.95 -1.71 13.10
N LEU A 21 14.04 -0.78 12.83
CA LEU A 21 13.36 -0.69 11.53
C LEU A 21 14.39 -0.42 10.41
N ASP A 22 14.15 -0.99 9.23
CA ASP A 22 15.05 -0.86 8.08
C ASP A 22 15.17 0.61 7.63
N LEU A 23 16.30 1.23 7.99
CA LEU A 23 16.58 2.64 7.72
C LEU A 23 16.49 3.00 6.24
N LYS A 24 16.87 2.08 5.34
CA LYS A 24 16.77 2.33 3.89
C LYS A 24 15.31 2.45 3.48
N LYS A 25 14.44 1.55 3.98
CA LYS A 25 13.00 1.63 3.72
C LYS A 25 12.38 2.90 4.32
N VAL A 26 12.84 3.32 5.48
CA VAL A 26 12.39 4.56 6.15
C VAL A 26 12.74 5.79 5.32
N CYS A 27 14.00 5.90 4.87
CA CYS A 27 14.43 7.02 4.03
C CYS A 27 13.71 7.06 2.67
N ASP A 28 13.42 5.90 2.08
CA ASP A 28 12.71 5.78 0.80
C ASP A 28 11.16 5.88 0.94
N PHE A 29 10.64 6.01 2.16
CA PHE A 29 9.21 5.98 2.41
C PHE A 29 8.50 7.24 1.91
N CYS A 30 7.46 7.06 1.10
CA CYS A 30 6.60 8.14 0.61
C CYS A 30 5.25 8.04 1.32
N GLU A 31 5.01 8.96 2.27
CA GLU A 31 3.78 9.01 3.08
C GLU A 31 2.55 9.31 2.23
N GLU A 32 2.71 10.07 1.14
CA GLU A 32 1.61 10.48 0.25
C GLU A 32 0.95 9.27 -0.45
N ASP A 33 1.68 8.16 -0.56
CA ASP A 33 1.18 6.90 -1.11
C ASP A 33 0.41 6.06 -0.08
N LYS A 34 0.25 6.55 1.16
CA LYS A 34 -0.43 5.86 2.26
C LYS A 34 -1.62 6.63 2.77
N THR A 35 -2.72 5.91 2.91
CA THR A 35 -3.88 6.36 3.70
C THR A 35 -3.76 5.74 5.07
N LEU A 36 -3.78 6.56 6.12
CA LEU A 36 -3.86 6.07 7.50
C LEU A 36 -5.12 5.22 7.66
N ALA A 37 -5.02 4.19 8.50
CA ALA A 37 -6.18 3.43 8.92
C ALA A 37 -7.20 4.37 9.61
N ASP A 38 -8.48 4.08 9.40
CA ASP A 38 -9.53 4.80 10.11
C ASP A 38 -9.47 4.42 11.60
N TYR A 39 -9.34 5.41 12.49
CA TYR A 39 -9.24 5.15 13.92
C TYR A 39 -10.55 4.62 14.51
N THR A 40 -11.70 4.89 13.87
CA THR A 40 -13.01 4.36 14.30
C THR A 40 -13.15 2.87 14.01
N GLU A 41 -12.47 2.38 12.97
CA GLU A 41 -12.52 0.96 12.58
C GLU A 41 -11.34 0.15 13.12
N ALA A 42 -10.15 0.75 13.16
CA ALA A 42 -8.90 0.09 13.49
C ALA A 42 -7.99 1.01 14.35
N PRO A 43 -8.42 1.32 15.59
CA PRO A 43 -7.76 2.32 16.44
C PRO A 43 -6.28 2.01 16.69
N ILE A 44 -5.94 0.75 17.01
CA ILE A 44 -4.54 0.33 17.22
C ILE A 44 -3.71 0.45 15.96
N SER A 45 -4.24 0.05 14.79
CA SER A 45 -3.52 0.19 13.52
C SER A 45 -3.27 1.66 13.18
N CYS A 46 -4.28 2.52 13.33
CA CYS A 46 -4.15 3.96 13.11
C CYS A 46 -3.10 4.56 14.04
N TYR A 47 -3.19 4.24 15.33
CA TYR A 47 -2.27 4.70 16.37
C TYR A 47 -0.82 4.34 16.05
N ILE A 48 -0.53 3.06 15.78
CA ILE A 48 0.83 2.61 15.48
C ILE A 48 1.34 3.17 14.15
N GLN A 49 0.48 3.35 13.15
CA GLN A 49 0.87 4.05 11.91
C GLN A 49 1.25 5.51 12.18
N MET A 50 0.51 6.23 13.02
CA MET A 50 0.84 7.62 13.37
C MET A 50 2.17 7.70 14.13
N VAL A 51 2.39 6.84 15.12
CA VAL A 51 3.66 6.77 15.87
C VAL A 51 4.83 6.43 14.92
N THR A 52 4.64 5.48 14.00
CA THR A 52 5.66 5.10 13.02
C THR A 52 5.93 6.22 12.01
N PHE A 53 4.91 6.97 11.59
CA PHE A 53 5.07 8.16 10.74
C PHE A 53 5.86 9.27 11.45
N ALA A 54 5.65 9.48 12.75
CA ALA A 54 6.43 10.46 13.51
C ALA A 54 7.93 10.10 13.51
N TYR A 55 8.25 8.81 13.64
CA TYR A 55 9.61 8.29 13.46
C TYR A 55 10.12 8.50 12.04
N ILE A 56 9.36 8.10 11.00
CA ILE A 56 9.77 8.27 9.58
C ILE A 56 10.07 9.73 9.27
N ARG A 57 9.21 10.67 9.67
CA ARG A 57 9.41 12.11 9.47
C ARG A 57 10.68 12.59 10.12
N SER A 58 10.94 12.16 11.36
CA SER A 58 12.17 12.50 12.08
C SER A 58 13.40 12.00 11.35
N MET A 59 13.39 10.75 10.89
CA MET A 59 14.49 10.14 10.14
C MET A 59 14.70 10.77 8.75
N GLN A 60 13.65 11.31 8.14
CA GLN A 60 13.71 12.07 6.89
C GLN A 60 14.08 13.55 7.09
N GLY A 61 14.40 13.98 8.31
CA GLY A 61 14.73 15.38 8.63
C GLY A 61 13.52 16.33 8.65
N LYS A 62 12.29 15.82 8.54
CA LYS A 62 11.03 16.58 8.62
C LYS A 62 10.60 16.76 10.07
N ILE A 63 11.51 17.29 10.89
CA ILE A 63 11.40 17.28 12.36
C ILE A 63 10.19 18.08 12.87
N VAL A 64 9.87 19.24 12.28
CA VAL A 64 8.69 20.04 12.66
C VAL A 64 7.39 19.27 12.43
N ALA A 65 7.27 18.60 11.28
CA ALA A 65 6.11 17.77 10.96
C ALA A 65 6.01 16.51 11.83
N ALA A 66 7.13 16.03 12.38
CA ALA A 66 7.15 14.96 13.37
C ALA A 66 6.60 15.43 14.72
N GLU A 67 7.01 16.62 15.19
CA GLU A 67 6.48 17.22 16.41
C GLU A 67 4.98 17.49 16.32
N GLU A 68 4.51 18.11 15.23
CA GLU A 68 3.08 18.35 15.00
C GLU A 68 2.27 17.05 15.04
N LEU A 69 2.85 15.95 14.55
CA LEU A 69 2.21 14.65 14.59
C LEU A 69 2.16 14.08 16.01
N ILE A 70 3.15 14.32 16.85
CA ILE A 70 3.12 13.93 18.27
C ILE A 70 1.99 14.67 19.01
N GLU A 71 1.83 15.97 18.78
CA GLU A 71 0.71 16.73 19.36
C GLU A 71 -0.65 16.16 18.89
N LYS A 72 -0.75 15.78 17.61
CA LYS A 72 -1.95 15.12 17.08
C LYS A 72 -2.18 13.74 17.70
N ILE A 73 -1.13 12.93 17.89
CA ILE A 73 -1.22 11.62 18.56
C ILE A 73 -1.79 11.80 19.97
N ASN A 74 -1.28 12.77 20.72
CA ASN A 74 -1.76 13.09 22.07
C ASN A 74 -3.24 13.51 22.06
N ALA A 75 -3.66 14.37 21.13
CA ALA A 75 -5.06 14.78 21.03
C ALA A 75 -6.01 13.63 20.64
N THR A 76 -5.51 12.64 19.89
CA THR A 76 -6.30 11.45 19.52
C THR A 76 -6.29 10.35 20.57
N TRP A 77 -5.39 10.42 21.56
CA TRP A 77 -5.16 9.36 22.53
C TRP A 77 -6.41 9.03 23.34
N ASP A 78 -7.17 10.03 23.79
CA ASP A 78 -8.37 9.81 24.62
C ASP A 78 -9.40 8.92 23.90
N ASN A 79 -9.61 9.17 22.60
CA ASN A 79 -10.48 8.33 21.77
C ASN A 79 -9.95 6.89 21.62
N ILE A 80 -8.64 6.72 21.49
CA ILE A 80 -8.00 5.40 21.39
C ILE A 80 -8.09 4.67 22.74
N TYR A 81 -7.84 5.38 23.84
CA TYR A 81 -7.86 4.85 25.19
C TYR A 81 -9.22 4.24 25.53
N GLU A 82 -10.32 4.95 25.26
CA GLU A 82 -11.68 4.44 25.49
C GLU A 82 -11.92 3.14 24.70
N ASN A 83 -11.62 3.14 23.39
CA ASN A 83 -11.80 1.97 22.52
C ASN A 83 -10.95 0.75 22.94
N VAL A 84 -9.74 0.97 23.44
CA VAL A 84 -8.80 -0.10 23.79
C VAL A 84 -9.11 -0.68 25.17
N SER A 85 -9.56 0.16 26.10
CA SER A 85 -9.87 -0.24 27.48
C SER A 85 -10.96 -1.31 27.56
N GLU A 86 -11.91 -1.30 26.64
CA GLU A 86 -13.01 -2.26 26.59
C GLU A 86 -12.56 -3.66 26.10
N GLN A 87 -11.54 -3.72 25.24
CA GLN A 87 -11.20 -4.95 24.51
C GLN A 87 -10.36 -5.93 25.34
N LYS A 88 -9.60 -5.45 26.34
CA LYS A 88 -8.76 -6.25 27.26
C LYS A 88 -7.78 -7.24 26.60
N VAL A 89 -7.49 -7.08 25.30
CA VAL A 89 -6.50 -7.88 24.54
C VAL A 89 -5.24 -7.08 24.21
N TYR A 90 -5.17 -5.83 24.66
CA TYR A 90 -4.01 -4.95 24.53
C TYR A 90 -3.65 -4.35 25.89
N SER A 91 -2.37 -4.06 26.10
CA SER A 91 -1.90 -3.32 27.27
C SER A 91 -1.88 -1.82 26.98
N ILE A 92 -2.71 -1.07 27.71
CA ILE A 92 -2.74 0.39 27.63
C ILE A 92 -1.40 0.97 28.07
N ASP A 93 -0.80 0.42 29.14
CA ASP A 93 0.48 0.86 29.66
C ASP A 93 1.60 0.74 28.62
N VAL A 94 1.60 -0.35 27.85
CA VAL A 94 2.54 -0.53 26.73
C VAL A 94 2.28 0.49 25.63
N LEU A 95 1.03 0.74 25.28
CA LEU A 95 0.70 1.71 24.23
C LEU A 95 1.08 3.14 24.64
N MET A 96 0.89 3.51 25.91
CA MET A 96 1.35 4.79 26.48
C MET A 96 2.87 4.87 26.48
N HIS A 97 3.55 3.80 26.90
CA HIS A 97 5.01 3.71 26.85
C HIS A 97 5.56 3.97 25.44
N ILE A 98 4.98 3.31 24.43
CA ILE A 98 5.36 3.53 23.02
C ILE A 98 5.15 4.99 22.61
N LYS A 99 4.04 5.62 23.04
CA LYS A 99 3.74 7.04 22.79
C LYS A 99 4.84 7.94 23.33
N ASP A 100 5.09 7.79 24.62
CA ASP A 100 5.88 8.72 25.41
C ASP A 100 7.36 8.52 25.09
N ALA A 101 7.81 7.28 24.86
CA ALA A 101 9.14 7.00 24.32
C ALA A 101 9.34 7.63 22.94
N THR A 102 8.39 7.50 22.01
CA THR A 102 8.49 8.14 20.69
C THR A 102 8.59 9.67 20.81
N ALA A 103 7.75 10.27 21.66
CA ALA A 103 7.78 11.70 21.95
C ALA A 103 9.12 12.13 22.58
N TYR A 104 9.65 11.36 23.53
CA TYR A 104 10.95 11.59 24.15
C TYR A 104 12.08 11.67 23.12
N TYR A 105 12.18 10.69 22.21
CA TYR A 105 13.18 10.67 21.15
C TYR A 105 13.07 11.92 20.26
N ILE A 106 11.86 12.27 19.84
CA ILE A 106 11.61 13.43 18.97
C ILE A 106 11.95 14.75 19.67
N TYR A 107 11.48 14.97 20.91
CA TYR A 107 11.79 16.18 21.66
C TYR A 107 13.28 16.31 21.97
N SER A 108 13.96 15.19 22.22
CA SER A 108 15.41 15.16 22.41
C SER A 108 16.16 15.56 21.14
N MET A 109 15.76 15.06 19.98
CA MET A 109 16.33 15.44 18.68
C MET A 109 16.09 16.92 18.33
N ILE A 110 14.96 17.51 18.76
CA ILE A 110 14.64 18.93 18.56
C ILE A 110 15.41 19.83 19.55
N GLY A 111 15.92 19.27 20.65
CA GLY A 111 16.53 20.05 21.74
C GLY A 111 15.52 20.65 22.72
N LYS A 112 14.26 20.19 22.74
CA LYS A 112 13.23 20.58 23.73
C LYS A 112 13.43 19.80 25.03
N LYS A 113 14.50 20.13 25.76
CA LYS A 113 14.97 19.40 26.95
C LYS A 113 13.89 19.26 28.04
N ASP A 114 13.06 20.28 28.27
CA ASP A 114 12.04 20.23 29.31
C ASP A 114 10.92 19.24 28.96
N LYS A 115 10.42 19.28 27.72
CA LYS A 115 9.43 18.31 27.22
C LYS A 115 10.01 16.89 27.20
N ALA A 116 11.27 16.73 26.79
CA ALA A 116 11.93 15.43 26.81
C ALA A 116 12.01 14.86 28.24
N LYS A 117 12.46 15.63 29.23
CA LYS A 117 12.48 15.22 30.64
C LYS A 117 11.09 14.90 31.18
N GLU A 118 10.07 15.65 30.78
CA GLU A 118 8.69 15.37 31.16
C GLU A 118 8.27 13.98 30.64
N MET A 119 8.55 13.66 29.38
CA MET A 119 8.24 12.33 28.82
C MET A 119 9.06 11.24 29.51
N GLU A 120 10.36 11.46 29.73
CA GLU A 120 11.24 10.53 30.43
C GLU A 120 10.70 10.14 31.81
N SER A 121 10.13 11.09 32.57
CA SER A 121 9.54 10.82 33.88
C SER A 121 8.26 9.95 33.84
N LYS A 122 7.59 9.86 32.68
CA LYS A 122 6.35 9.09 32.47
C LYS A 122 6.62 7.68 31.93
N ILE A 123 7.77 7.46 31.30
CA ILE A 123 8.15 6.19 30.67
C ILE A 123 8.48 5.16 31.75
N LYS A 124 7.83 3.99 31.67
CA LYS A 124 8.15 2.82 32.51
C LYS A 124 9.32 2.04 31.87
N ASP A 125 10.08 1.28 32.65
CA ASP A 125 11.07 0.39 32.05
C ASP A 125 10.39 -0.74 31.29
N ALA A 126 10.74 -0.92 30.01
CA ALA A 126 10.13 -1.95 29.19
C ALA A 126 10.36 -3.38 29.72
N ASN A 127 11.40 -3.62 30.53
CA ASN A 127 11.65 -4.91 31.16
C ASN A 127 10.63 -5.26 32.26
N ASP A 128 9.85 -4.29 32.73
CA ASP A 128 8.80 -4.50 33.72
C ASP A 128 7.51 -5.06 33.09
N PHE A 129 7.37 -4.97 31.77
CA PHE A 129 6.26 -5.53 31.00
C PHE A 129 6.39 -7.04 30.85
N LYS A 130 5.76 -7.81 31.75
CA LYS A 130 5.97 -9.26 31.91
C LYS A 130 4.80 -10.13 31.49
N SER A 131 3.58 -9.58 31.50
CA SER A 131 2.38 -10.34 31.15
C SER A 131 2.32 -10.64 29.65
N ASP A 132 1.57 -11.68 29.28
CA ASP A 132 1.39 -12.06 27.89
C ASP A 132 0.70 -10.96 27.08
N ILE A 133 -0.26 -10.24 27.67
CA ILE A 133 -0.92 -9.09 27.02
C ILE A 133 0.10 -8.00 26.71
N GLU A 134 0.98 -7.67 27.66
CA GLU A 134 2.00 -6.64 27.44
C GLU A 134 3.00 -7.05 26.37
N LYS A 135 3.57 -8.27 26.47
CA LYS A 135 4.49 -8.82 25.48
C LYS A 135 3.87 -8.89 24.10
N GLY A 136 2.65 -9.42 24.01
CA GLY A 136 1.86 -9.50 22.78
C GLY A 136 1.58 -8.13 22.18
N THR A 137 1.32 -7.11 23.01
CA THR A 137 1.14 -5.73 22.56
C THR A 137 2.42 -5.16 21.98
N ILE A 138 3.57 -5.29 22.67
CA ILE A 138 4.87 -4.80 22.18
C ILE A 138 5.19 -5.40 20.80
N VAL A 139 5.21 -6.74 20.71
CA VAL A 139 5.63 -7.42 19.47
C VAL A 139 4.59 -7.28 18.36
N GLY A 140 3.30 -7.14 18.69
CA GLY A 140 2.25 -6.85 17.73
C GLY A 140 2.33 -5.43 17.15
N CYS A 141 2.68 -4.44 17.97
CA CYS A 141 2.96 -3.07 17.52
C CYS A 141 4.21 -3.01 16.63
N GLN A 142 5.26 -3.74 16.98
CA GLN A 142 6.43 -3.93 16.11
C GLN A 142 6.02 -4.53 14.76
N ALA A 143 5.20 -5.59 14.76
CA ALA A 143 4.72 -6.23 13.53
C ALA A 143 3.99 -5.26 12.60
N LEU A 144 3.13 -4.39 13.15
CA LEU A 144 2.41 -3.36 12.40
C LEU A 144 3.36 -2.31 11.81
N ALA A 145 4.32 -1.82 12.60
CA ALA A 145 5.30 -0.84 12.14
C ALA A 145 6.20 -1.42 11.03
N THR A 146 6.68 -2.65 11.18
CA THR A 146 7.46 -3.33 10.14
C THR A 146 6.62 -3.57 8.88
N LYS A 147 5.37 -4.03 9.03
CA LYS A 147 4.46 -4.25 7.89
C LYS A 147 4.30 -3.00 7.05
N LEU A 148 4.13 -1.84 7.68
CA LEU A 148 3.94 -0.55 7.03
C LEU A 148 5.07 -0.23 6.05
N LEU A 149 6.31 -0.55 6.43
CA LEU A 149 7.52 -0.36 5.60
C LEU A 149 7.66 -1.41 4.50
N ASP A 150 7.09 -2.61 4.68
CA ASP A 150 7.22 -3.75 3.76
C ASP A 150 6.26 -3.72 2.57
N GLU A 151 5.24 -2.85 2.57
CA GLU A 151 4.16 -2.86 1.56
C GLU A 151 4.61 -2.66 0.11
N LYS A 152 5.84 -2.17 -0.13
CA LYS A 152 6.38 -1.93 -1.49
C LYS A 152 7.42 -2.95 -1.96
N LYS A 153 8.04 -3.80 -1.11
CA LYS A 153 9.13 -4.71 -1.53
C LYS A 153 9.21 -6.05 -0.78
N LYS A 154 9.03 -7.10 -1.59
CA LYS A 154 9.57 -8.48 -1.61
C LYS A 154 9.32 -9.48 -0.48
N ASN A 155 9.27 -9.13 0.81
CA ASN A 155 9.09 -10.19 1.83
C ASN A 155 8.66 -9.68 3.21
N PRO A 156 7.41 -9.91 3.65
CA PRO A 156 6.94 -9.52 4.98
C PRO A 156 7.36 -10.50 6.10
N ASP A 157 8.45 -11.25 5.92
CA ASP A 157 8.83 -12.35 6.84
C ASP A 157 9.09 -11.87 8.28
N ILE A 158 9.68 -10.68 8.48
CA ILE A 158 9.90 -10.13 9.82
C ILE A 158 8.57 -9.79 10.49
N SER A 159 7.71 -9.03 9.80
CA SER A 159 6.38 -8.70 10.28
C SER A 159 5.53 -9.96 10.54
N LEU A 160 5.60 -10.97 9.67
CA LEU A 160 4.91 -12.24 9.84
C LEU A 160 5.38 -12.99 11.10
N LYS A 161 6.70 -13.06 11.34
CA LYS A 161 7.27 -13.69 12.54
C LYS A 161 6.81 -12.97 13.80
N LEU A 162 6.88 -11.64 13.82
CA LEU A 162 6.44 -10.82 14.95
C LEU A 162 4.94 -10.97 15.21
N ALA A 163 4.11 -10.98 14.17
CA ALA A 163 2.66 -11.15 14.30
C ALA A 163 2.28 -12.55 14.83
N LYS A 164 2.97 -13.60 14.38
CA LYS A 164 2.82 -14.95 14.93
C LYS A 164 3.22 -15.01 16.40
N LEU A 165 4.31 -14.35 16.77
CA LEU A 165 4.72 -14.25 18.17
C LEU A 165 3.68 -13.49 19.01
N ALA A 166 3.13 -12.38 18.50
CA ALA A 166 2.04 -11.63 19.15
C ALA A 166 0.80 -12.52 19.40
N SER A 167 0.40 -13.28 18.39
CA SER A 167 -0.73 -14.22 18.48
C SER A 167 -0.45 -15.37 19.46
N SER A 168 0.80 -15.82 19.59
CA SER A 168 1.15 -16.86 20.58
C SER A 168 0.98 -16.38 22.03
N TYR A 169 1.21 -15.09 22.30
CA TYR A 169 0.92 -14.49 23.61
C TYR A 169 -0.57 -14.18 23.80
N VAL A 170 -1.24 -13.67 22.76
CA VAL A 170 -2.64 -13.22 22.84
C VAL A 170 -3.46 -13.82 21.68
N PRO A 171 -3.82 -15.12 21.75
CA PRO A 171 -4.47 -15.85 20.64
C PRO A 171 -5.94 -15.50 20.42
N ASN A 172 -6.52 -14.65 21.26
CA ASN A 172 -7.88 -14.11 21.13
C ASN A 172 -7.90 -12.68 20.56
N CYS A 173 -6.75 -12.13 20.17
CA CYS A 173 -6.69 -10.83 19.51
C CYS A 173 -6.94 -10.94 18.01
N ALA A 174 -8.09 -10.45 17.54
CA ALA A 174 -8.46 -10.48 16.12
C ALA A 174 -7.44 -9.76 15.23
N LEU A 175 -6.84 -8.66 15.71
CA LEU A 175 -5.88 -7.88 14.96
C LEU A 175 -4.60 -8.67 14.63
N TRP A 176 -4.09 -9.50 15.54
CA TRP A 176 -2.90 -10.30 15.27
C TRP A 176 -3.15 -11.34 14.18
N HIS A 177 -4.30 -12.00 14.20
CA HIS A 177 -4.71 -12.91 13.12
C HIS A 177 -4.89 -12.18 11.78
N TYR A 178 -5.44 -10.97 11.78
CA TYR A 178 -5.50 -10.13 10.58
C TYR A 178 -4.10 -9.80 10.02
N VAL A 179 -3.17 -9.37 10.87
CA VAL A 179 -1.80 -9.03 10.44
C VAL A 179 -1.09 -10.25 9.85
N ILE A 180 -1.21 -11.42 10.49
CA ILE A 180 -0.66 -12.68 9.96
C ILE A 180 -1.24 -12.97 8.57
N ALA A 181 -2.56 -12.92 8.42
CA ALA A 181 -3.25 -13.18 7.17
C ALA A 181 -2.82 -12.20 6.05
N GLU A 182 -2.70 -10.91 6.37
CA GLU A 182 -2.21 -9.90 5.43
C GLU A 182 -0.76 -10.16 4.99
N CYS A 183 0.13 -10.52 5.91
CA CYS A 183 1.51 -10.84 5.60
C CYS A 183 1.61 -12.09 4.70
N LEU A 184 0.84 -13.14 4.99
CA LEU A 184 0.76 -14.33 4.15
C LEU A 184 0.24 -13.99 2.74
N ARG A 185 -0.82 -13.18 2.67
CA ARG A 185 -1.38 -12.71 1.41
C ARG A 185 -0.38 -11.87 0.61
N MET A 186 0.36 -10.97 1.27
CA MET A 186 1.40 -10.15 0.65
C MET A 186 2.51 -11.04 0.07
N LYS A 187 2.99 -12.02 0.84
CA LYS A 187 3.99 -13.00 0.39
C LYS A 187 3.50 -13.79 -0.83
N ARG A 188 2.27 -14.31 -0.77
CA ARG A 188 1.63 -15.02 -1.89
C ARG A 188 1.58 -14.15 -3.15
N ARG A 189 1.00 -12.95 -3.04
CA ARG A 189 0.80 -12.05 -4.19
C ARG A 189 2.09 -11.49 -4.76
N PHE A 190 3.14 -11.42 -3.94
CA PHE A 190 4.47 -11.04 -4.37
C PHE A 190 5.08 -12.10 -5.31
N HIS A 191 5.10 -13.37 -4.90
CA HIS A 191 5.71 -14.44 -5.71
C HIS A 191 4.85 -14.80 -6.92
N ASN A 192 3.54 -14.92 -6.73
CA ASN A 192 2.61 -15.24 -7.79
C ASN A 192 1.21 -14.71 -7.44
N PHE A 193 0.79 -13.67 -8.15
CA PHE A 193 -0.52 -13.03 -7.94
C PHE A 193 -1.70 -14.00 -8.10
N SER A 194 -1.53 -15.03 -8.93
CA SER A 194 -2.54 -16.06 -9.21
C SER A 194 -2.36 -17.32 -8.36
N ALA A 195 -1.42 -17.33 -7.39
CA ALA A 195 -1.24 -18.48 -6.52
C ALA A 195 -2.48 -18.69 -5.65
N ASN A 196 -2.76 -19.98 -5.41
CA ASN A 196 -3.81 -20.42 -4.52
C ASN A 196 -3.54 -19.95 -3.10
N ILE A 197 -4.62 -19.64 -2.39
CA ILE A 197 -4.59 -19.25 -0.98
C ILE A 197 -4.17 -20.45 -0.13
N SER A 198 -3.19 -20.27 0.74
CA SER A 198 -2.77 -21.32 1.67
C SER A 198 -3.83 -21.57 2.75
N GLU A 199 -3.84 -22.77 3.31
CA GLU A 199 -4.76 -23.09 4.41
C GLU A 199 -4.48 -22.24 5.65
N GLU A 200 -3.22 -21.90 5.89
CA GLU A 200 -2.82 -20.96 6.94
C GLU A 200 -3.41 -19.56 6.70
N GLU A 201 -3.25 -18.96 5.51
CA GLU A 201 -3.83 -17.64 5.19
C GLU A 201 -5.35 -17.63 5.37
N ARG A 202 -6.02 -18.70 4.94
CA ARG A 202 -7.47 -18.88 5.12
C ARG A 202 -7.85 -18.92 6.59
N ASN A 203 -7.19 -19.76 7.39
CA ASN A 203 -7.52 -19.96 8.80
C ASN A 203 -7.34 -18.69 9.62
N GLU A 204 -6.31 -17.90 9.32
CA GLU A 204 -6.04 -16.64 10.02
C GLU A 204 -7.12 -15.58 9.73
N TYR A 205 -7.56 -15.44 8.47
CA TYR A 205 -8.71 -14.55 8.16
C TYR A 205 -10.01 -15.02 8.81
N LEU A 206 -10.29 -16.32 8.81
CA LEU A 206 -11.50 -16.87 9.44
C LEU A 206 -11.46 -16.74 10.96
N LYS A 207 -10.28 -16.89 11.57
CA LYS A 207 -10.07 -16.70 13.01
C LYS A 207 -10.25 -15.23 13.39
N CYS A 208 -9.68 -14.30 12.62
CA CYS A 208 -9.92 -12.86 12.79
C CYS A 208 -11.42 -12.54 12.79
N TYR A 209 -12.15 -13.04 11.79
CA TYR A 209 -13.60 -12.84 11.68
C TYR A 209 -14.39 -13.44 12.85
N LYS A 210 -14.01 -14.65 13.28
CA LYS A 210 -14.65 -15.29 14.45
C LYS A 210 -14.43 -14.52 15.75
N LEU A 211 -13.28 -13.87 15.90
CA LEU A 211 -12.94 -13.09 17.09
C LEU A 211 -13.51 -11.66 17.08
N SER A 212 -13.77 -11.11 15.89
CA SER A 212 -14.33 -9.78 15.71
C SER A 212 -15.21 -9.78 14.46
N GLU A 213 -16.53 -9.66 14.63
CA GLU A 213 -17.49 -9.52 13.52
C GLU A 213 -17.63 -8.06 13.04
N SER A 214 -16.53 -7.31 13.05
CA SER A 214 -16.48 -5.92 12.54
C SER A 214 -16.66 -5.88 11.02
N ASP A 215 -17.14 -4.75 10.48
CA ASP A 215 -17.23 -4.53 9.03
C ASP A 215 -15.91 -4.85 8.29
N HIS A 216 -14.79 -4.48 8.91
CA HIS A 216 -13.45 -4.75 8.38
C HIS A 216 -13.18 -6.25 8.24
N SER A 217 -13.53 -7.05 9.24
CA SER A 217 -13.37 -8.51 9.21
C SER A 217 -14.24 -9.16 8.12
N TYR A 218 -15.48 -8.69 7.95
CA TYR A 218 -16.39 -9.12 6.88
C TYR A 218 -15.76 -8.90 5.52
N MET A 219 -15.23 -7.69 5.30
CA MET A 219 -14.55 -7.34 4.05
C MET A 219 -13.31 -8.20 3.79
N CYS A 220 -12.55 -8.53 4.84
CA CYS A 220 -11.38 -9.40 4.72
C CYS A 220 -11.75 -10.82 4.28
N VAL A 221 -12.77 -11.43 4.90
CA VAL A 221 -13.24 -12.77 4.54
C VAL A 221 -13.93 -12.79 3.17
N ALA A 222 -14.71 -11.75 2.83
CA ALA A 222 -15.29 -11.63 1.50
C ALA A 222 -14.19 -11.56 0.42
N ARG A 223 -13.12 -10.80 0.68
CA ARG A 223 -11.94 -10.73 -0.21
C ARG A 223 -11.19 -12.06 -0.30
N LEU A 224 -11.03 -12.78 0.82
CA LEU A 224 -10.48 -14.14 0.83
C LEU A 224 -11.28 -15.04 -0.12
N TYR A 225 -12.61 -15.07 -0.01
CA TYR A 225 -13.45 -15.89 -0.87
C TYR A 225 -13.35 -15.48 -2.33
N ARG A 226 -13.37 -14.18 -2.63
CA ARG A 226 -13.15 -13.64 -3.97
C ARG A 226 -11.83 -14.12 -4.57
N GLU A 227 -10.74 -14.02 -3.81
CA GLU A 227 -9.40 -14.42 -4.29
C GLU A 227 -9.26 -15.94 -4.42
N SER A 228 -10.09 -16.72 -3.73
CA SER A 228 -10.22 -18.18 -3.93
C SER A 228 -11.20 -18.58 -5.03
N ASN A 229 -11.75 -17.62 -5.79
CA ASN A 229 -12.81 -17.81 -6.78
C ASN A 229 -14.11 -18.43 -6.22
N ASN A 230 -14.32 -18.39 -4.90
CA ASN A 230 -15.58 -18.78 -4.28
C ASN A 230 -16.56 -17.60 -4.31
N TRP A 231 -17.15 -17.39 -5.50
CA TRP A 231 -18.04 -16.26 -5.76
C TRP A 231 -19.33 -16.30 -4.96
N GLU A 232 -19.83 -17.49 -4.64
CA GLU A 232 -21.02 -17.71 -3.82
C GLU A 232 -20.81 -17.17 -2.41
N LYS A 233 -19.81 -17.70 -1.67
CA LYS A 233 -19.50 -17.22 -0.31
C LYS A 233 -19.06 -15.76 -0.29
N CYS A 234 -18.34 -15.30 -1.31
CA CYS A 234 -18.01 -13.88 -1.46
C CYS A 234 -19.28 -13.02 -1.52
N SER A 235 -20.25 -13.42 -2.33
CA SER A 235 -21.52 -12.72 -2.47
C SER A 235 -22.34 -12.76 -1.19
N GLU A 236 -22.41 -13.91 -0.51
CA GLU A 236 -23.08 -14.05 0.78
C GLU A 236 -22.49 -13.08 1.82
N MET A 237 -21.16 -13.02 1.95
CA MET A 237 -20.49 -12.14 2.91
C MET A 237 -20.76 -10.66 2.62
N TYR A 238 -20.67 -10.22 1.37
CA TYR A 238 -20.95 -8.81 1.03
C TYR A 238 -22.43 -8.44 1.14
N ASN A 239 -23.35 -9.34 0.80
CA ASN A 239 -24.78 -9.08 0.99
C ASN A 239 -25.15 -9.07 2.47
N SER A 240 -24.59 -9.97 3.29
CA SER A 240 -24.78 -9.96 4.73
C SER A 240 -24.26 -8.67 5.35
N LEU A 241 -23.06 -8.22 4.96
CA LEU A 241 -22.52 -6.94 5.39
C LEU A 241 -23.41 -5.77 4.97
N TYR A 242 -23.91 -5.76 3.73
CA TYR A 242 -24.85 -4.72 3.26
C TYR A 242 -26.13 -4.67 4.11
N LEU A 243 -26.70 -5.82 4.46
CA LEU A 243 -27.91 -5.91 5.30
C LEU A 243 -27.70 -5.48 6.76
N LYS A 244 -26.45 -5.45 7.25
CA LYS A 244 -26.11 -4.86 8.55
C LYS A 244 -26.15 -3.32 8.55
N GLU A 245 -26.37 -2.71 7.39
CA GLU A 245 -26.41 -1.26 7.20
C GLU A 245 -25.17 -0.53 7.76
N PRO A 246 -23.96 -0.88 7.33
CA PRO A 246 -22.73 -0.35 7.89
C PRO A 246 -22.70 1.17 7.79
N THR A 247 -22.30 1.84 8.87
CA THR A 247 -22.26 3.31 8.94
C THR A 247 -20.94 3.89 8.44
N SER A 248 -19.90 3.06 8.34
CA SER A 248 -18.62 3.47 7.79
C SER A 248 -18.72 3.83 6.31
N LEU A 249 -18.18 5.01 5.97
CA LEU A 249 -18.02 5.44 4.58
C LEU A 249 -17.06 4.51 3.81
N THR A 250 -16.00 4.03 4.44
CA THR A 250 -15.02 3.13 3.83
C THR A 250 -15.65 1.78 3.48
N THR A 251 -16.45 1.24 4.39
CA THR A 251 -17.22 0.00 4.16
C THR A 251 -18.24 0.17 3.04
N ARG A 252 -19.03 1.26 3.06
CA ARG A 252 -20.02 1.56 2.02
C ARG A 252 -19.37 1.72 0.65
N LEU A 253 -18.27 2.47 0.56
CA LEU A 253 -17.52 2.63 -0.70
C LEU A 253 -16.95 1.29 -1.21
N SER A 254 -16.54 0.40 -0.30
CA SER A 254 -16.08 -0.94 -0.67
C SER A 254 -17.21 -1.82 -1.20
N LEU A 255 -18.40 -1.73 -0.61
CA LEU A 255 -19.62 -2.38 -1.11
C LEU A 255 -20.00 -1.87 -2.51
N VAL A 256 -19.84 -0.57 -2.79
CA VAL A 256 -20.06 -0.01 -4.14
C VAL A 256 -19.21 -0.75 -5.16
N LEU A 257 -17.92 -0.92 -4.93
CA LEU A 257 -17.05 -1.64 -5.88
C LEU A 257 -17.50 -3.08 -6.11
N PHE A 258 -17.90 -3.79 -5.05
CA PHE A 258 -18.44 -5.14 -5.17
C PHE A 258 -19.71 -5.16 -6.02
N PHE A 259 -20.69 -4.32 -5.69
CA PHE A 259 -21.97 -4.27 -6.41
C PHE A 259 -21.82 -3.80 -7.86
N LEU A 260 -20.91 -2.88 -8.15
CA LEU A 260 -20.57 -2.52 -9.53
C LEU A 260 -19.97 -3.69 -10.32
N SER A 261 -19.16 -4.54 -9.68
CA SER A 261 -18.57 -5.72 -10.32
C SER A 261 -19.57 -6.85 -10.55
N SER A 262 -20.53 -7.02 -9.63
CA SER A 262 -21.64 -7.99 -9.75
C SER A 262 -22.83 -7.46 -10.55
N LYS A 263 -22.76 -6.20 -11.02
CA LYS A 263 -23.80 -5.50 -11.78
C LYS A 263 -25.11 -5.25 -11.00
N ASP A 264 -25.06 -5.29 -9.67
CA ASP A 264 -26.17 -4.86 -8.81
C ASP A 264 -26.13 -3.32 -8.66
N PHE A 265 -26.55 -2.63 -9.71
CA PHE A 265 -26.49 -1.15 -9.74
C PHE A 265 -27.43 -0.49 -8.72
N VAL A 266 -28.47 -1.19 -8.28
CA VAL A 266 -29.41 -0.69 -7.27
C VAL A 266 -28.70 -0.55 -5.92
N LYS A 267 -28.07 -1.63 -5.43
CA LYS A 267 -27.32 -1.56 -4.16
C LYS A 267 -26.08 -0.68 -4.25
N ALA A 268 -25.43 -0.64 -5.42
CA ALA A 268 -24.31 0.27 -5.64
C ALA A 268 -24.74 1.74 -5.50
N LYS A 269 -25.89 2.12 -6.08
CA LYS A 269 -26.44 3.48 -5.98
C LYS A 269 -26.86 3.81 -4.55
N ASP A 270 -27.53 2.88 -3.88
CA ASP A 270 -27.94 3.03 -2.48
C ASP A 270 -26.74 3.33 -1.56
N CYS A 271 -25.64 2.57 -1.70
CA CYS A 271 -24.42 2.84 -0.93
C CYS A 271 -23.79 4.21 -1.26
N LEU A 272 -23.83 4.64 -2.52
CA LEU A 272 -23.35 5.97 -2.92
C LEU A 272 -24.21 7.08 -2.32
N ASP A 273 -25.53 6.92 -2.31
CA ASP A 273 -26.48 7.91 -1.80
C ASP A 273 -26.37 8.08 -0.28
N TYR A 274 -26.12 6.98 0.43
CA TYR A 274 -25.78 7.02 1.84
C TYR A 274 -24.52 7.86 2.10
N VAL A 275 -23.46 7.61 1.34
CA VAL A 275 -22.19 8.35 1.46
C VAL A 275 -22.41 9.83 1.13
N GLU A 276 -23.15 10.16 0.07
CA GLU A 276 -23.49 11.54 -0.31
C GLU A 276 -24.20 12.30 0.81
N LYS A 277 -25.16 11.66 1.48
CA LYS A 277 -25.94 12.27 2.56
C LYS A 277 -25.11 12.63 3.79
N ILE A 278 -24.07 11.84 4.07
CA ILE A 278 -23.25 12.01 5.28
C ILE A 278 -21.99 12.83 5.01
N LEU A 279 -21.54 12.89 3.76
CA LEU A 279 -20.40 13.72 3.40
C LEU A 279 -20.69 15.21 3.67
N PRO A 280 -19.88 15.88 4.49
CA PRO A 280 -20.02 17.32 4.69
C PRO A 280 -19.87 18.06 3.35
N PRO A 281 -20.70 19.07 3.04
CA PRO A 281 -20.62 19.82 1.77
C PRO A 281 -19.23 20.41 1.49
N GLU A 282 -18.50 20.72 2.55
CA GLU A 282 -17.16 21.32 2.53
C GLU A 282 -16.04 20.29 2.31
N LYS A 283 -16.31 18.99 2.47
CA LYS A 283 -15.31 17.92 2.35
C LYS A 283 -15.50 17.12 1.07
N SER A 284 -14.66 17.39 0.07
CA SER A 284 -14.57 16.56 -1.13
C SER A 284 -13.95 15.19 -0.79
N ASN A 285 -14.73 14.11 -0.94
CA ASN A 285 -14.21 12.75 -0.87
C ASN A 285 -13.91 12.23 -2.29
N LYS A 286 -12.62 12.21 -2.63
CA LYS A 286 -12.15 11.76 -3.95
C LYS A 286 -12.57 10.32 -4.27
N THR A 287 -12.56 9.43 -3.28
CA THR A 287 -12.93 8.02 -3.46
C THR A 287 -14.43 7.90 -3.78
N TYR A 288 -15.27 8.69 -3.11
CA TYR A 288 -16.68 8.78 -3.44
C TYR A 288 -16.90 9.21 -4.89
N TYR A 289 -16.31 10.35 -5.31
CA TYR A 289 -16.45 10.81 -6.69
C TYR A 289 -15.89 9.83 -7.71
N HIS A 290 -14.80 9.13 -7.37
CA HIS A 290 -14.24 8.08 -8.22
C HIS A 290 -15.26 6.95 -8.41
N TYR A 291 -15.88 6.47 -7.34
CA TYR A 291 -16.81 5.34 -7.43
C TYR A 291 -18.15 5.75 -8.04
N LEU A 292 -18.59 6.98 -7.81
CA LEU A 292 -19.73 7.57 -8.50
C LEU A 292 -19.49 7.71 -10.01
N ALA A 293 -18.27 8.09 -10.41
CA ALA A 293 -17.88 8.11 -11.83
C ALA A 293 -17.94 6.72 -12.46
N LYS A 294 -17.43 5.69 -11.76
CA LYS A 294 -17.51 4.29 -12.21
C LYS A 294 -18.95 3.80 -12.31
N TYR A 295 -19.82 4.18 -11.38
CA TYR A 295 -21.25 3.90 -11.46
C TYR A 295 -21.87 4.48 -12.73
N TYR A 296 -21.62 5.77 -12.99
CA TYR A 296 -22.13 6.42 -14.21
C TYR A 296 -21.53 5.84 -15.48
N GLU A 297 -20.26 5.45 -15.48
CA GLU A 297 -19.63 4.77 -16.62
C GLU A 297 -20.30 3.42 -16.89
N LYS A 298 -20.49 2.59 -15.87
CA LYS A 298 -21.13 1.26 -15.99
C LYS A 298 -22.60 1.34 -16.39
N THR A 299 -23.29 2.41 -16.00
CA THR A 299 -24.67 2.71 -16.42
C THR A 299 -24.74 3.54 -17.71
N LYS A 300 -23.61 3.74 -18.39
CA LYS A 300 -23.47 4.41 -19.69
C LYS A 300 -23.85 5.91 -19.70
N ASN A 301 -23.87 6.56 -18.54
CA ASN A 301 -23.97 8.01 -18.43
C ASN A 301 -22.56 8.65 -18.48
N TYR A 302 -21.95 8.63 -19.65
CA TYR A 302 -20.58 9.12 -19.84
C TYR A 302 -20.36 10.61 -19.48
N PRO A 303 -21.31 11.54 -19.72
CA PRO A 303 -21.16 12.93 -19.27
C PRO A 303 -20.99 13.04 -17.75
N LYS A 304 -21.85 12.38 -16.98
CA LYS A 304 -21.73 12.38 -15.51
C LYS A 304 -20.50 11.60 -15.03
N ALA A 305 -20.12 10.52 -15.73
CA ALA A 305 -18.90 9.79 -15.42
C ALA A 305 -17.67 10.72 -15.54
N LYS A 306 -17.55 11.44 -16.66
CA LYS A 306 -16.47 12.41 -16.88
C LYS A 306 -16.43 13.49 -15.79
N GLU A 307 -17.57 14.10 -15.49
CA GLU A 307 -17.67 15.13 -14.44
C GLU A 307 -17.14 14.62 -13.10
N ASN A 308 -17.57 13.43 -12.69
CA ASN A 308 -17.18 12.85 -11.41
C ASN A 308 -15.73 12.35 -11.39
N TYR A 309 -15.20 11.85 -12.52
CA TYR A 309 -13.77 11.55 -12.62
C TYR A 309 -12.92 12.82 -12.42
N LEU A 310 -13.31 13.94 -13.03
CA LEU A 310 -12.60 15.21 -12.85
C LEU A 310 -12.65 15.71 -11.40
N LYS A 311 -13.81 15.57 -10.72
CA LYS A 311 -13.94 15.85 -9.28
C LYS A 311 -13.04 14.94 -8.43
N ALA A 312 -12.96 13.66 -8.76
CA ALA A 312 -12.13 12.68 -8.05
C ALA A 312 -10.63 12.95 -8.22
N ILE A 313 -10.20 13.41 -9.40
CA ILE A 313 -8.83 13.81 -9.69
C ILE A 313 -8.45 15.02 -8.83
N GLY A 314 -9.27 16.08 -8.87
CA GLY A 314 -9.09 17.29 -8.05
C GLY A 314 -7.71 17.95 -8.18
N GLU A 315 -7.39 18.83 -7.23
CA GLU A 315 -6.13 19.60 -7.22
C GLU A 315 -4.93 18.80 -6.69
N THR A 316 -5.17 17.95 -5.70
CA THR A 316 -4.13 17.11 -5.08
C THR A 316 -3.87 15.83 -5.85
N ASN A 317 -4.45 15.69 -7.05
CA ASN A 317 -4.34 14.57 -7.98
C ASN A 317 -4.81 13.21 -7.40
N ASN A 318 -5.38 12.35 -8.24
CA ASN A 318 -5.79 11.00 -7.87
C ASN A 318 -5.48 10.07 -9.03
N PHE A 319 -4.31 9.46 -8.98
CA PHE A 319 -3.79 8.66 -10.09
C PHE A 319 -4.72 7.50 -10.48
N PRO A 320 -5.27 6.70 -9.54
CA PRO A 320 -6.28 5.69 -9.86
C PRO A 320 -7.51 6.23 -10.61
N ALA A 321 -8.05 7.38 -10.18
CA ALA A 321 -9.19 8.00 -10.85
C ALA A 321 -8.82 8.55 -12.24
N ASP A 322 -7.61 9.11 -12.38
CA ASP A 322 -7.10 9.62 -13.65
C ASP A 322 -6.85 8.52 -14.68
N MET A 323 -6.39 7.34 -14.23
CA MET A 323 -6.24 6.15 -15.07
C MET A 323 -7.59 5.55 -15.48
N ASP A 324 -8.58 5.53 -14.60
CA ASP A 324 -9.95 5.11 -14.96
C ASP A 324 -10.59 6.13 -15.93
N TYR A 325 -10.33 7.43 -15.74
CA TYR A 325 -10.76 8.46 -16.69
C TYR A 325 -10.10 8.32 -18.07
N LEU A 326 -8.82 7.95 -18.13
CA LEU A 326 -8.13 7.65 -19.37
C LEU A 326 -8.78 6.47 -20.12
N ILE A 327 -9.29 5.46 -19.39
CA ILE A 327 -10.07 4.36 -19.98
C ILE A 327 -11.40 4.88 -20.53
N LEU A 328 -12.10 5.76 -19.80
CA LEU A 328 -13.32 6.41 -20.29
C LEU A 328 -13.05 7.19 -21.59
N ILE A 329 -11.97 7.99 -21.63
CA ILE A 329 -11.55 8.74 -22.83
C ILE A 329 -11.40 7.77 -24.00
N ARG A 330 -10.66 6.67 -23.81
CA ARG A 330 -10.47 5.67 -24.85
C ARG A 330 -11.79 5.07 -25.34
N ASN A 331 -12.65 4.65 -24.41
CA ASN A 331 -13.91 3.97 -24.72
C ASN A 331 -14.94 4.89 -25.41
N THR A 332 -14.83 6.21 -25.20
CA THR A 332 -15.74 7.20 -25.77
C THR A 332 -15.14 7.95 -26.97
N SER A 333 -13.83 7.82 -27.19
CA SER A 333 -13.17 8.41 -28.36
C SER A 333 -13.40 7.55 -29.60
N ASN A 334 -13.76 8.18 -30.71
CA ASN A 334 -13.80 7.52 -32.02
C ASN A 334 -12.41 7.49 -32.70
N SER A 335 -11.32 7.69 -31.93
CA SER A 335 -9.98 7.83 -32.48
C SER A 335 -9.32 6.47 -32.70
N LYS A 336 -9.12 6.09 -33.97
CA LYS A 336 -8.40 4.86 -34.35
C LYS A 336 -6.98 4.78 -33.75
N TYR A 337 -6.37 5.93 -33.47
CA TYR A 337 -4.97 6.07 -33.05
C TYR A 337 -4.81 6.59 -31.62
N ASP A 338 -5.88 6.53 -30.81
CA ASP A 338 -5.83 6.90 -29.39
C ASP A 338 -5.26 8.32 -29.14
N TYR A 339 -5.55 9.29 -30.02
CA TYR A 339 -4.99 10.65 -29.93
C TYR A 339 -5.33 11.35 -28.61
N GLU A 340 -6.59 11.30 -28.19
CA GLU A 340 -7.03 11.91 -26.92
C GLU A 340 -6.41 11.19 -25.71
N VAL A 341 -6.21 9.87 -25.79
CA VAL A 341 -5.51 9.08 -24.76
C VAL A 341 -4.06 9.55 -24.63
N ILE A 342 -3.35 9.71 -25.75
CA ILE A 342 -1.97 10.22 -25.77
C ILE A 342 -1.90 11.64 -25.23
N LYS A 343 -2.81 12.52 -25.65
CA LYS A 343 -2.89 13.90 -25.17
C LYS A 343 -3.10 13.93 -23.66
N HIS A 344 -4.00 13.11 -23.14
CA HIS A 344 -4.26 13.02 -21.70
C HIS A 344 -3.05 12.49 -20.93
N LEU A 345 -2.43 11.40 -21.39
CA LEU A 345 -1.20 10.84 -20.80
C LEU A 345 -0.05 11.85 -20.77
N LYS A 346 0.12 12.65 -21.83
CA LYS A 346 1.10 13.75 -21.84
C LYS A 346 0.79 14.82 -20.79
N SER A 347 -0.48 15.14 -20.57
CA SER A 347 -0.86 16.05 -19.48
C SER A 347 -0.57 15.46 -18.10
N MET A 348 -0.77 14.14 -17.93
CA MET A 348 -0.44 13.42 -16.71
C MET A 348 1.06 13.46 -16.40
N LEU A 349 1.96 13.42 -17.39
CA LEU A 349 3.41 13.56 -17.15
C LEU A 349 3.76 14.86 -16.41
N ASN A 350 3.08 15.97 -16.72
CA ASN A 350 3.30 17.24 -16.02
C ASN A 350 2.65 17.23 -14.64
N LYS A 351 1.46 16.65 -14.54
CA LYS A 351 0.66 16.59 -13.30
C LYS A 351 1.34 15.77 -12.20
N TYR A 352 1.99 14.66 -12.55
CA TYR A 352 2.61 13.72 -11.60
C TYR A 352 4.14 13.79 -11.60
N LYS A 353 4.73 14.88 -12.12
CA LYS A 353 6.19 15.02 -12.36
C LYS A 353 7.06 14.71 -11.14
N ASP A 354 6.55 14.94 -9.94
CA ASP A 354 7.29 14.78 -8.68
C ASP A 354 7.28 13.33 -8.17
N ASN A 355 6.44 12.45 -8.73
CA ASN A 355 6.41 11.02 -8.39
C ASN A 355 7.01 10.17 -9.52
N LYS A 356 8.29 9.82 -9.38
CA LYS A 356 9.05 9.07 -10.40
C LYS A 356 8.38 7.75 -10.79
N SER A 357 7.78 7.02 -9.84
CA SER A 357 7.16 5.72 -10.14
C SER A 357 5.89 5.86 -10.97
N LEU A 358 5.07 6.89 -10.68
CA LEU A 358 3.92 7.22 -11.51
C LEU A 358 4.34 7.71 -12.90
N ILE A 359 5.41 8.50 -12.99
CA ILE A 359 5.96 8.94 -14.28
C ILE A 359 6.43 7.75 -15.13
N VAL A 360 7.13 6.77 -14.53
CA VAL A 360 7.46 5.52 -15.22
C VAL A 360 6.20 4.82 -15.72
N HIS A 361 5.16 4.69 -14.89
CA HIS A 361 3.90 4.07 -15.32
C HIS A 361 3.28 4.77 -16.55
N ILE A 362 3.24 6.11 -16.53
CA ILE A 362 2.67 6.93 -17.60
C ILE A 362 3.52 6.79 -18.88
N MET A 363 4.85 6.85 -18.77
CA MET A 363 5.76 6.68 -19.89
C MET A 363 5.67 5.28 -20.52
N LEU A 364 5.58 4.23 -19.71
CA LEU A 364 5.38 2.86 -20.22
C LEU A 364 4.02 2.71 -20.90
N THR A 365 2.97 3.35 -20.38
CA THR A 365 1.64 3.37 -21.01
C THR A 365 1.68 4.09 -22.36
N LEU A 366 2.38 5.22 -22.46
CA LEU A 366 2.63 5.93 -23.73
C LEU A 366 3.40 5.06 -24.71
N ALA A 367 4.49 4.42 -24.28
CA ALA A 367 5.32 3.56 -25.13
C ALA A 367 4.51 2.40 -25.73
N ILE A 368 3.72 1.70 -24.90
CA ILE A 368 2.84 0.62 -25.35
C ILE A 368 1.76 1.12 -26.32
N THR A 369 1.19 2.31 -26.06
CA THR A 369 0.19 2.92 -26.96
C THR A 369 0.82 3.20 -28.32
N TYR A 370 2.00 3.84 -28.36
CA TYR A 370 2.73 4.10 -29.60
C TYR A 370 3.12 2.82 -30.33
N LEU A 371 3.60 1.81 -29.61
CA LEU A 371 4.04 0.53 -30.16
C LEU A 371 2.89 -0.20 -30.86
N PHE A 372 1.77 -0.37 -30.18
CA PHE A 372 0.71 -1.28 -30.67
C PHE A 372 -0.44 -0.59 -31.39
N LYS A 373 -0.76 0.67 -31.06
CA LYS A 373 -1.91 1.38 -31.64
C LYS A 373 -1.49 2.31 -32.75
N ASN A 374 -0.50 3.17 -32.50
CA ASN A 374 0.01 4.09 -33.51
C ASN A 374 1.01 3.44 -34.46
N LYS A 375 1.56 2.27 -34.09
CA LYS A 375 2.68 1.62 -34.80
C LYS A 375 3.87 2.56 -35.01
N ASN A 376 4.08 3.48 -34.08
CA ASN A 376 5.19 4.42 -34.10
C ASN A 376 6.31 3.89 -33.20
N LEU A 377 7.15 3.03 -33.78
CA LEU A 377 8.24 2.36 -33.09
C LEU A 377 9.26 3.35 -32.51
N LYS A 378 9.49 4.49 -33.17
CA LYS A 378 10.46 5.48 -32.74
C LYS A 378 10.02 6.16 -31.44
N LEU A 379 8.79 6.66 -31.41
CA LEU A 379 8.24 7.23 -30.18
C LEU A 379 8.08 6.18 -29.08
N ALA A 380 7.73 4.94 -29.43
CA ALA A 380 7.70 3.86 -28.45
C ALA A 380 9.08 3.64 -27.80
N ALA A 381 10.14 3.54 -28.61
CA ALA A 381 11.52 3.42 -28.15
C ALA A 381 11.94 4.60 -27.27
N ASP A 382 11.65 5.83 -27.69
CA ASP A 382 11.98 7.03 -26.92
C ASP A 382 11.31 7.04 -25.53
N TYR A 383 10.03 6.65 -25.43
CA TYR A 383 9.34 6.60 -24.15
C TYR A 383 9.78 5.42 -23.28
N PHE A 384 10.13 4.27 -23.86
CA PHE A 384 10.75 3.18 -23.12
C PHE A 384 12.08 3.60 -22.50
N LEU A 385 12.94 4.27 -23.28
CA LEU A 385 14.23 4.76 -22.80
C LEU A 385 14.06 5.77 -21.67
N LYS A 386 13.15 6.75 -21.85
CA LYS A 386 12.83 7.73 -20.80
C LYS A 386 12.32 7.08 -19.51
N ALA A 387 11.49 6.04 -19.61
CA ALA A 387 11.00 5.30 -18.44
C ALA A 387 12.17 4.63 -17.68
N ILE A 388 13.06 3.96 -18.42
CA ILE A 388 14.25 3.30 -17.83
C ILE A 388 15.16 4.34 -17.16
N GLN A 389 15.44 5.47 -17.83
CA GLN A 389 16.30 6.52 -17.29
C GLN A 389 15.70 7.25 -16.08
N THR A 390 14.37 7.37 -16.02
CA THR A 390 13.67 8.07 -14.92
C THR A 390 13.79 7.31 -13.59
N ASN A 391 13.64 5.98 -13.62
CA ASN A 391 13.81 5.13 -12.44
C ASN A 391 14.29 3.72 -12.86
N PRO A 392 15.61 3.51 -13.02
CA PRO A 392 16.17 2.26 -13.56
C PRO A 392 15.90 0.99 -12.72
N HIS A 393 15.47 1.17 -11.47
CA HIS A 393 15.17 0.09 -10.53
C HIS A 393 13.67 -0.01 -10.22
N ASP A 394 12.80 0.66 -11.00
CA ASP A 394 11.35 0.55 -10.83
C ASP A 394 10.88 -0.88 -11.12
N PRO A 395 10.17 -1.56 -10.20
CA PRO A 395 9.68 -2.92 -10.42
C PRO A 395 8.77 -3.07 -11.63
N GLN A 396 8.14 -1.98 -12.09
CA GLN A 396 7.31 -1.97 -13.28
C GLN A 396 8.09 -2.29 -14.55
N LEU A 397 9.41 -2.04 -14.60
CA LEU A 397 10.22 -2.38 -15.78
C LEU A 397 10.28 -3.89 -16.04
N GLU A 398 10.12 -4.72 -15.01
CA GLU A 398 10.15 -6.18 -15.14
C GLU A 398 8.75 -6.80 -15.14
N ASN A 399 7.76 -6.09 -14.61
CA ASN A 399 6.42 -6.61 -14.36
C ASN A 399 5.34 -5.55 -14.62
N PHE A 400 5.34 -4.95 -15.81
CA PHE A 400 4.39 -3.90 -16.17
C PHE A 400 3.02 -4.48 -16.51
N GLN A 401 1.97 -3.96 -15.88
CA GLN A 401 0.59 -4.30 -16.23
C GLN A 401 -0.09 -3.07 -16.82
N THR A 402 -0.71 -3.26 -18.00
CA THR A 402 -1.47 -2.23 -18.69
C THR A 402 -2.92 -2.68 -18.85
N ARG A 403 -3.87 -1.77 -18.66
CA ARG A 403 -5.30 -2.04 -18.88
C ARG A 403 -5.71 -1.86 -20.35
N PHE A 404 -4.77 -1.51 -21.22
CA PHE A 404 -5.03 -1.23 -22.63
C PHE A 404 -4.99 -2.47 -23.53
N ARG A 405 -4.48 -3.61 -23.02
CA ARG A 405 -4.33 -4.87 -23.75
C ARG A 405 -4.62 -6.08 -22.85
N ASP A 406 -4.96 -7.20 -23.49
CA ASP A 406 -5.30 -8.48 -22.83
C ASP A 406 -4.08 -9.30 -22.37
N VAL A 407 -2.86 -8.76 -22.54
CA VAL A 407 -1.66 -9.42 -22.02
C VAL A 407 -1.52 -9.11 -20.54
N ASN A 408 -1.42 -10.17 -19.74
CA ASN A 408 -1.43 -10.06 -18.28
C ASN A 408 -0.33 -9.16 -17.73
N ARG A 409 0.92 -9.29 -18.22
CA ARG A 409 2.10 -8.51 -17.81
C ARG A 409 3.15 -8.47 -18.92
N TYR A 410 3.92 -7.39 -18.95
CA TYR A 410 5.09 -7.22 -19.81
C TYR A 410 6.35 -7.09 -18.96
N ASN A 411 7.37 -7.87 -19.32
CA ASN A 411 8.74 -7.48 -19.01
C ASN A 411 9.20 -6.50 -20.10
N ILE A 412 9.50 -5.27 -19.70
CA ILE A 412 9.78 -4.18 -20.64
C ILE A 412 11.06 -4.45 -21.43
N PHE A 413 12.09 -5.03 -20.82
CA PHE A 413 13.34 -5.38 -21.50
C PHE A 413 13.15 -6.49 -22.54
N GLU A 414 12.36 -7.52 -22.22
CA GLU A 414 12.02 -8.60 -23.17
C GLU A 414 11.12 -8.06 -24.30
N LEU A 415 10.20 -7.15 -23.99
CA LEU A 415 9.34 -6.50 -24.99
C LEU A 415 10.16 -5.64 -25.96
N ILE A 416 11.08 -4.81 -25.45
CA ILE A 416 11.99 -4.00 -26.25
C ILE A 416 12.85 -4.90 -27.14
N SER A 417 13.43 -5.96 -26.57
CA SER A 417 14.30 -6.89 -27.31
C SER A 417 13.56 -7.58 -28.47
N SER A 418 12.29 -7.92 -28.28
CA SER A 418 11.51 -8.69 -29.27
C SER A 418 10.73 -7.84 -30.28
N LYS A 419 10.50 -6.55 -30.00
CA LYS A 419 9.66 -5.68 -30.84
C LYS A 419 10.32 -4.38 -31.32
N ILE A 420 11.38 -3.94 -30.65
CA ILE A 420 12.08 -2.70 -30.99
C ILE A 420 13.46 -3.03 -31.57
N LEU A 421 14.23 -3.91 -30.93
CA LEU A 421 15.61 -4.23 -31.35
C LEU A 421 15.70 -5.19 -32.57
N THR A 422 14.58 -5.61 -33.14
CA THR A 422 14.54 -6.47 -34.33
C THR A 422 14.53 -5.69 -35.65
N GLU A 423 14.44 -4.37 -35.57
CA GLU A 423 14.35 -3.46 -36.72
C GLU A 423 15.72 -2.83 -37.03
N ASP A 424 15.91 -2.41 -38.28
CA ASP A 424 17.19 -1.89 -38.78
C ASP A 424 17.63 -0.61 -38.03
N GLU A 425 18.90 -0.55 -37.60
CA GLU A 425 19.42 0.46 -36.65
C GLU A 425 19.33 1.90 -37.19
N HIS A 426 19.23 2.04 -38.52
CA HIS A 426 19.28 3.31 -39.26
C HIS A 426 18.11 4.27 -39.01
N ASN A 427 17.00 3.82 -38.39
CA ASN A 427 15.78 4.63 -38.21
C ASN A 427 15.62 5.31 -36.83
N TYR A 428 16.51 5.04 -35.86
CA TYR A 428 16.25 5.35 -34.45
C TYR A 428 17.34 6.17 -33.73
N GLY A 429 18.46 6.50 -34.39
CA GLY A 429 19.57 7.24 -33.78
C GLY A 429 20.15 6.53 -32.55
N ASN A 430 20.64 7.29 -31.56
CA ASN A 430 21.29 6.74 -30.36
C ASN A 430 20.34 5.98 -29.42
N THR A 431 19.02 6.23 -29.50
CA THR A 431 18.00 5.60 -28.62
C THR A 431 18.09 4.07 -28.65
N LEU A 432 18.26 3.49 -29.85
CA LEU A 432 18.27 2.03 -30.00
C LEU A 432 19.51 1.40 -29.35
N GLN A 433 20.67 2.03 -29.50
CA GLN A 433 21.91 1.58 -28.88
C GLN A 433 21.84 1.64 -27.35
N GLU A 434 21.27 2.70 -26.80
CA GLU A 434 21.06 2.81 -25.34
C GLU A 434 20.10 1.73 -24.81
N LEU A 435 18.98 1.52 -25.50
CA LEU A 435 18.04 0.45 -25.17
C LEU A 435 18.68 -0.94 -25.24
N LYS A 436 19.51 -1.19 -26.25
CA LYS A 436 20.28 -2.43 -26.40
C LYS A 436 21.22 -2.64 -25.22
N ASN A 437 21.95 -1.60 -24.81
CA ASN A 437 22.83 -1.65 -23.65
C ASN A 437 22.06 -1.98 -22.36
N HIS A 438 20.92 -1.33 -22.12
CA HIS A 438 20.06 -1.61 -20.97
C HIS A 438 19.50 -3.04 -20.96
N CYS A 439 19.09 -3.57 -22.13
CA CYS A 439 18.62 -4.94 -22.25
C CYS A 439 19.75 -5.96 -21.97
N ILE A 440 20.98 -5.70 -22.42
CA ILE A 440 22.16 -6.53 -22.10
C ILE A 440 22.44 -6.51 -20.59
N GLN A 441 22.47 -5.32 -19.98
CA GLN A 441 22.65 -5.20 -18.52
C GLN A 441 21.56 -5.92 -17.72
N TYR A 442 20.32 -5.89 -18.20
CA TYR A 442 19.22 -6.65 -17.60
C TYR A 442 19.46 -8.16 -17.67
N LYS A 443 19.83 -8.69 -18.85
CA LYS A 443 20.13 -10.12 -19.03
C LYS A 443 21.26 -10.60 -18.12
N ASN A 444 22.38 -9.86 -18.09
CA ASN A 444 23.53 -10.20 -17.23
C ASN A 444 23.14 -10.25 -15.74
N ARG A 445 22.30 -9.31 -15.26
CA ARG A 445 21.78 -9.33 -13.88
C ARG A 445 20.89 -10.53 -13.60
N LYS A 446 20.04 -10.92 -14.57
CA LYS A 446 19.14 -12.07 -14.43
C LYS A 446 19.93 -13.38 -14.37
N GLU A 447 20.95 -13.52 -15.21
CA GLU A 447 21.85 -14.70 -15.24
C GLU A 447 22.67 -14.84 -13.96
N ASN A 448 23.23 -13.74 -13.45
CA ASN A 448 23.97 -13.76 -12.18
C ASN A 448 23.07 -14.12 -10.99
N ASN A 449 21.85 -13.57 -10.91
CA ASN A 449 20.90 -13.92 -9.85
C ASN A 449 20.48 -15.40 -9.89
N VAL A 450 20.38 -16.00 -11.09
CA VAL A 450 20.09 -17.43 -11.24
C VAL A 450 21.29 -18.27 -10.79
N SER A 451 22.51 -17.84 -11.09
CA SER A 451 23.75 -18.49 -10.61
C SER A 451 23.87 -18.45 -9.08
N ASP A 452 23.50 -17.32 -8.45
CA ASP A 452 23.51 -17.18 -6.99
C ASP A 452 22.40 -17.99 -6.31
N LEU A 453 21.22 -18.11 -6.93
CA LEU A 453 20.15 -18.99 -6.46
C LEU A 453 20.52 -20.47 -6.57
N LEU A 454 21.22 -20.84 -7.64
CA LEU A 454 21.71 -22.21 -7.82
C LEU A 454 22.81 -22.53 -6.80
N SER A 455 23.75 -21.62 -6.54
CA SER A 455 24.80 -21.82 -5.53
C SER A 455 24.24 -21.91 -4.11
N LEU A 456 23.21 -21.12 -3.77
CA LEU A 456 22.48 -21.23 -2.50
C LEU A 456 21.73 -22.56 -2.38
N SER A 457 21.07 -23.03 -3.44
CA SER A 457 20.37 -24.32 -3.42
C SER A 457 21.33 -25.51 -3.28
N VAL A 458 22.53 -25.43 -3.88
CA VAL A 458 23.57 -26.45 -3.76
C VAL A 458 24.17 -26.44 -2.35
N ALA A 459 24.37 -25.26 -1.75
CA ALA A 459 24.82 -25.14 -0.36
C ALA A 459 23.81 -25.71 0.64
N GLU A 460 22.51 -25.45 0.45
CA GLU A 460 21.43 -26.03 1.27
C GLU A 460 21.33 -27.56 1.11
N THR A 461 21.58 -28.08 -0.09
CA THR A 461 21.56 -29.53 -0.35
C THR A 461 22.79 -30.24 0.25
N LEU A 462 23.92 -29.53 0.38
CA LEU A 462 25.13 -30.05 1.04
C LEU A 462 25.02 -29.96 2.57
N SER A 463 24.34 -28.97 3.13
CA SER A 463 24.14 -28.85 4.59
C SER A 463 23.04 -29.77 5.17
N LEU A 464 22.26 -30.44 4.32
CA LEU A 464 21.26 -31.45 4.72
C LEU A 464 21.80 -32.89 4.69
N ASN A 465 23.04 -33.08 4.22
CA ASN A 465 23.73 -34.37 4.16
C ASN A 465 24.89 -34.50 5.17
N GLU A 466 25.00 -33.54 6.11
CA GLU A 466 25.80 -33.61 7.34
C GLU A 466 24.85 -33.64 8.54
#